data_AF-A0A7X3GHR9-F1
#
_entry.id   AF-A0A7X3GHR9-F1
#
_cell.length_a   1.000
_cell.length_b   1.000
_cell.length_c   1.000
_cell.angle_alpha   90.00
_cell.angle_beta   90.00
_cell.angle_gamma   90.00
#
_symmetry.space_group_name_H-M   'P 1'
#
loop_
_entity.id
_entity.type
_entity.pdbx_description
1 polymer ?
#
loop_
_entity_poly.entity_id
_entity_poly.type
_entity_poly.pdbx_seq_one_letter_code
_entity_poly.pdbx_strand_id
1 'polypeptide(L)'
;MWGPKITWFKEDNRTFSLTAETYRSKAWGKALYYSDGNTTHQYAQTVSPTTAYDANYNALVTLTATDNYFNAITNALNPTNTDYTVYHKVGNPFAAAGGEIDYEMNAKTWRNGFYAFVGQHDRAPAHELYIQIDNGASNLQLFAHPNEGFDYLGAPSTLSRSYNISN
;
A
#
# COMPACT_ATOMS: atom_id res chain seq x y z
N MET A 1 1.99 1.77 -24.48
CA MET A 1 0.81 1.90 -25.37
C MET A 1 -0.21 0.89 -24.89
N TRP A 2 -1.35 1.34 -24.37
CA TRP A 2 -2.43 0.45 -23.93
C TRP A 2 -3.04 -0.24 -25.16
N GLY A 3 -3.76 -1.36 -25.00
CA GLY A 3 -4.44 -2.00 -26.13
C GLY A 3 -5.26 -0.99 -26.95
N PRO A 4 -5.41 -1.14 -28.29
CA PRO A 4 -5.80 -0.08 -29.24
C PRO A 4 -7.18 0.57 -29.03
N LYS A 5 -7.91 0.21 -27.98
CA LYS A 5 -9.24 0.74 -27.62
C LYS A 5 -9.31 1.37 -26.22
N ILE A 6 -8.26 1.27 -25.40
CA ILE A 6 -8.28 1.74 -24.02
C ILE A 6 -7.87 3.23 -23.99
N THR A 7 -8.73 4.08 -23.42
CA THR A 7 -8.47 5.52 -23.22
C THR A 7 -8.43 5.89 -21.75
N TRP A 8 -9.30 5.29 -20.94
CA TRP A 8 -9.42 5.61 -19.51
C TRP A 8 -9.35 4.36 -18.65
N PHE A 9 -8.97 4.55 -17.39
CA PHE A 9 -9.10 3.54 -16.34
C PHE A 9 -10.06 4.06 -15.27
N LYS A 10 -10.81 3.13 -14.63
CA LYS A 10 -11.64 3.46 -13.48
C LYS A 10 -10.76 4.11 -12.42
N GLU A 11 -11.21 5.18 -11.79
CA GLU A 11 -10.60 5.77 -10.60
C GLU A 11 -11.27 5.26 -9.32
N ASP A 12 -10.65 5.48 -8.17
CA ASP A 12 -11.21 5.09 -6.86
C ASP A 12 -12.20 6.12 -6.29
N ASN A 13 -12.25 7.33 -6.89
CA ASN A 13 -13.12 8.47 -6.54
C ASN A 13 -13.28 8.69 -5.02
N ARG A 14 -12.16 8.83 -4.33
CA ARG A 14 -12.11 9.00 -2.87
C ARG A 14 -10.99 9.94 -2.44
N THR A 15 -11.06 10.34 -1.18
CA THR A 15 -9.95 10.97 -0.45
C THR A 15 -9.24 9.94 0.44
N PHE A 16 -8.21 10.40 1.16
CA PHE A 16 -7.52 9.61 2.16
C PHE A 16 -8.48 9.19 3.27
N SER A 17 -8.54 7.89 3.57
CA SER A 17 -9.39 7.37 4.62
C SER A 17 -8.95 5.96 5.05
N LEU A 18 -8.78 5.78 6.37
CA LEU A 18 -8.50 4.49 6.98
C LEU A 18 -9.55 3.42 6.63
N THR A 19 -10.82 3.84 6.48
CA THR A 19 -11.95 2.94 6.25
C THR A 19 -12.40 2.93 4.78
N ALA A 20 -11.53 3.33 3.85
CA ALA A 20 -11.82 3.22 2.43
C ALA A 20 -11.89 1.75 2.00
N GLU A 21 -12.96 1.41 1.28
CA GLU A 21 -13.18 0.09 0.66
C GLU A 21 -12.82 0.08 -0.84
N THR A 22 -12.49 1.25 -1.42
CA THR A 22 -11.99 1.38 -2.78
C THR A 22 -10.52 1.78 -2.76
N TYR A 23 -9.65 1.06 -3.47
CA TYR A 23 -8.21 1.29 -3.55
C TYR A 23 -7.61 0.48 -4.69
N ARG A 24 -6.43 0.85 -5.19
CA ARG A 24 -5.66 0.02 -6.15
C ARG A 24 -5.04 -1.20 -5.47
N SER A 25 -4.35 -0.98 -4.36
CA SER A 25 -3.77 -2.01 -3.53
C SER A 25 -3.85 -1.62 -2.06
N LYS A 26 -3.91 -2.61 -1.17
CA LYS A 26 -3.96 -2.41 0.29
C LYS A 26 -3.13 -3.49 0.96
N ALA A 27 -2.29 -3.09 1.91
CA ALA A 27 -1.61 -3.98 2.83
C ALA A 27 -2.08 -3.63 4.25
N TRP A 28 -2.19 -4.63 5.13
CA TRP A 28 -2.36 -4.38 6.55
C TRP A 28 -1.58 -5.40 7.38
N GLY A 29 -1.09 -4.93 8.52
CA GLY A 29 -0.44 -5.74 9.53
C GLY A 29 -1.13 -5.56 10.87
N LYS A 30 -1.25 -6.64 11.65
CA LYS A 30 -1.82 -6.61 13.00
C LYS A 30 -0.91 -7.36 13.95
N ALA A 31 -0.26 -6.63 14.84
CA ALA A 31 0.49 -7.19 15.96
C ALA A 31 -0.37 -7.21 17.23
N LEU A 32 -0.37 -8.33 17.95
CA LEU A 32 -1.02 -8.45 19.25
C LEU A 32 -0.01 -8.92 20.29
N TYR A 33 0.11 -8.16 21.38
CA TYR A 33 0.99 -8.46 22.51
C TYR A 33 0.16 -8.91 23.71
N TYR A 34 0.38 -10.14 24.16
CA TYR A 34 -0.40 -10.74 25.23
C TYR A 34 0.32 -10.61 26.58
N SER A 35 -0.46 -10.63 27.67
CA SER A 35 0.07 -10.50 29.03
C SER A 35 0.91 -11.71 29.48
N ASP A 36 0.67 -12.87 28.88
CA ASP A 36 1.42 -14.12 29.10
C ASP A 36 2.78 -14.17 28.41
N GLY A 37 3.17 -13.08 27.72
CA GLY A 37 4.43 -13.00 26.98
C GLY A 37 4.33 -13.52 25.55
N ASN A 38 3.16 -13.95 25.06
CA ASN A 38 2.99 -14.30 23.67
C ASN A 38 2.84 -13.07 22.77
N THR A 39 3.19 -13.21 21.49
CA THR A 39 2.95 -12.19 20.47
C THR A 39 2.53 -12.86 19.18
N THR A 40 1.49 -12.32 18.54
CA THR A 40 1.05 -12.77 17.22
C THR A 40 1.15 -11.64 16.23
N HIS A 41 1.33 -12.01 14.97
CA HIS A 41 1.24 -11.08 13.86
C HIS A 41 0.46 -11.68 12.70
N GLN A 42 -0.38 -10.87 12.11
CA GLN A 42 -1.13 -11.18 10.89
C GLN A 42 -0.79 -10.14 9.84
N TYR A 43 -0.63 -10.61 8.62
CA TYR A 43 -0.47 -9.76 7.44
C TYR A 43 -1.44 -10.24 6.38
N ALA A 44 -2.07 -9.31 5.70
CA ALA A 44 -2.74 -9.59 4.44
C ALA A 44 -2.65 -8.42 3.49
N GLN A 45 -2.90 -8.73 2.23
CA GLN A 45 -2.82 -7.78 1.13
C GLN A 45 -3.92 -8.04 0.13
N THR A 46 -4.21 -7.04 -0.69
CA THR A 46 -5.21 -7.14 -1.76
C THR A 46 -4.82 -6.22 -2.91
N VAL A 47 -4.98 -6.72 -4.13
CA VAL A 47 -4.92 -5.94 -5.37
C VAL A 47 -6.33 -5.89 -5.95
N SER A 48 -6.85 -4.68 -6.12
CA SER A 48 -8.17 -4.49 -6.71
C SER A 48 -8.12 -4.60 -8.23
N PRO A 49 -9.22 -5.03 -8.86
CA PRO A 49 -9.31 -5.07 -10.31
C PRO A 49 -9.21 -3.67 -10.93
N THR A 50 -8.61 -3.59 -12.11
CA THR A 50 -8.63 -2.42 -12.99
C THR A 50 -9.68 -2.62 -14.07
N THR A 51 -10.60 -1.66 -14.20
CA THR A 51 -11.55 -1.61 -15.33
C THR A 51 -11.07 -0.57 -16.34
N ALA A 52 -10.94 -0.98 -17.60
CA ALA A 52 -10.58 -0.13 -18.72
C ALA A 52 -11.83 0.37 -19.47
N TYR A 53 -11.76 1.57 -20.03
CA TYR A 53 -12.85 2.20 -20.79
C TYR A 53 -12.36 2.74 -22.14
N ASP A 54 -13.28 2.84 -23.09
CA ASP A 54 -13.06 3.55 -24.36
C ASP A 54 -13.13 5.08 -24.18
N ALA A 55 -12.91 5.84 -25.25
CA ALA A 55 -12.94 7.31 -25.22
C ALA A 55 -14.29 7.91 -24.80
N ASN A 56 -15.38 7.15 -24.91
CA ASN A 56 -16.73 7.56 -24.51
C ASN A 56 -17.09 7.08 -23.09
N TYR A 57 -16.12 6.59 -22.32
CA TYR A 57 -16.32 6.00 -20.98
C TYR A 57 -17.22 4.76 -20.96
N ASN A 58 -17.32 4.00 -22.05
CA ASN A 58 -17.95 2.68 -22.01
C ASN A 58 -16.95 1.66 -21.46
N ALA A 59 -17.38 0.84 -20.50
CA ALA A 59 -16.53 -0.19 -19.92
C ALA A 59 -16.18 -1.26 -20.97
N LEU A 60 -14.90 -1.58 -21.08
CA LEU A 60 -14.38 -2.56 -22.04
C LEU A 60 -14.14 -3.90 -21.37
N VAL A 61 -13.30 -3.91 -20.35
CA VAL A 61 -12.81 -5.13 -19.71
C VAL A 61 -12.29 -4.81 -18.31
N THR A 62 -12.38 -5.79 -17.42
CA THR A 62 -11.86 -5.72 -16.05
C THR A 62 -10.88 -6.85 -15.83
N LEU A 63 -9.66 -6.53 -15.40
CA LEU A 63 -8.60 -7.50 -15.08
C LEU A 63 -7.94 -7.13 -13.75
N THR A 64 -7.38 -8.10 -13.06
CA THR A 64 -6.61 -7.89 -11.83
C THR A 64 -5.14 -8.19 -12.11
N ALA A 65 -4.25 -7.29 -11.68
CA ALA A 65 -2.81 -7.56 -11.75
C ALA A 65 -2.41 -8.65 -10.74
N THR A 66 -1.33 -9.36 -11.05
CA THR A 66 -0.72 -10.29 -10.11
C THR A 66 -0.09 -9.55 -8.93
N ASP A 67 -0.09 -10.20 -7.76
CA ASP A 67 0.50 -9.73 -6.52
C ASP A 67 1.81 -10.47 -6.17
N ASN A 68 2.45 -11.13 -7.14
CA ASN A 68 3.66 -11.96 -6.92
C ASN A 68 4.82 -11.23 -6.23
N TYR A 69 4.89 -9.90 -6.33
CA TYR A 69 5.91 -9.04 -5.70
C TYR A 69 5.32 -8.06 -4.69
N PHE A 70 4.12 -8.36 -4.22
CA PHE A 70 3.52 -7.72 -3.07
C PHE A 70 3.58 -8.75 -1.94
N ASN A 71 4.33 -8.49 -0.88
CA ASN A 71 4.50 -9.42 0.22
C ASN A 71 5.09 -8.71 1.45
N ALA A 72 5.15 -9.43 2.57
CA ALA A 72 5.85 -8.97 3.76
C ALA A 72 6.83 -10.03 4.26
N ILE A 73 7.96 -9.57 4.81
CA ILE A 73 8.91 -10.39 5.55
C ILE A 73 8.85 -10.04 7.03
N THR A 74 9.01 -11.06 7.88
CA THR A 74 9.13 -10.89 9.33
C THR A 74 10.60 -10.81 9.71
N ASN A 75 11.04 -9.64 10.18
CA ASN A 75 12.41 -9.43 10.63
C ASN A 75 12.55 -9.84 12.11
N ALA A 76 11.55 -9.51 12.94
CA ALA A 76 11.48 -9.91 14.33
C ALA A 76 10.03 -10.07 14.80
N LEU A 77 9.77 -11.09 15.63
CA LEU A 77 8.51 -11.33 16.32
C LEU A 77 8.82 -11.80 17.73
N ASN A 78 8.67 -10.93 18.72
CA ASN A 78 9.00 -11.23 20.11
C ASN A 78 8.02 -10.56 21.09
N PRO A 79 8.06 -10.89 22.39
CA PRO A 79 7.10 -10.41 23.39
C PRO A 79 7.02 -8.88 23.58
N THR A 80 8.02 -8.14 23.09
CA THR A 80 8.17 -6.70 23.32
C THR A 80 8.01 -5.86 22.06
N ASN A 81 8.30 -6.43 20.90
CA ASN A 81 8.24 -5.75 19.62
C ASN A 81 8.06 -6.71 18.46
N THR A 82 7.57 -6.13 17.38
CA THR A 82 7.49 -6.78 16.08
C THR A 82 8.10 -5.87 15.02
N ASP A 83 8.80 -6.45 14.05
CA ASP A 83 9.49 -5.77 12.96
C ASP A 83 9.20 -6.50 11.65
N TYR A 84 8.58 -5.80 10.69
CA TYR A 84 8.25 -6.33 9.37
C TYR A 84 8.68 -5.38 8.28
N THR A 85 9.04 -5.93 7.13
CA THR A 85 9.20 -5.13 5.90
C THR A 85 8.16 -5.56 4.89
N VAL A 86 7.38 -4.61 4.38
CA VAL A 86 6.42 -4.78 3.30
C VAL A 86 7.11 -4.34 2.00
N TYR A 87 7.08 -5.21 1.00
CA TYR A 87 7.49 -4.92 -0.37
C TYR A 87 6.25 -4.91 -1.24
N HIS A 88 6.16 -3.95 -2.15
CA HIS A 88 5.06 -3.87 -3.08
C HIS A 88 5.56 -3.48 -4.46
N LYS A 89 5.23 -4.31 -5.44
CA LYS A 89 5.37 -3.98 -6.85
C LYS A 89 4.20 -4.59 -7.62
N VAL A 90 3.24 -3.74 -8.00
CA VAL A 90 2.02 -4.16 -8.70
C VAL A 90 1.78 -3.29 -9.92
N GLY A 91 1.69 -3.92 -11.09
CA GLY A 91 1.46 -3.25 -12.37
C GLY A 91 -0.01 -2.97 -12.69
N ASN A 92 -0.25 -2.32 -13.83
CA ASN A 92 -1.55 -2.29 -14.46
C ASN A 92 -1.65 -3.49 -15.43
N PRO A 93 -2.68 -4.36 -15.32
CA PRO A 93 -2.78 -5.59 -16.12
C PRO A 93 -2.98 -5.34 -17.63
N PHE A 94 -3.20 -4.09 -18.04
CA PHE A 94 -3.31 -3.67 -19.45
C PHE A 94 -2.04 -2.99 -19.99
N ALA A 95 -1.00 -2.82 -19.15
CA ALA A 95 0.28 -2.22 -19.52
C ALA A 95 1.34 -3.28 -19.80
N ALA A 96 2.33 -2.92 -20.63
CA ALA A 96 3.62 -3.59 -20.57
C ALA A 96 4.32 -3.27 -19.23
N ALA A 97 5.19 -4.18 -18.78
CA ALA A 97 5.99 -3.99 -17.56
C ALA A 97 6.80 -2.68 -17.60
N GLY A 98 7.09 -2.11 -16.43
CA GLY A 98 7.84 -0.86 -16.25
C GLY A 98 6.99 0.35 -15.82
N GLY A 99 5.75 0.13 -15.40
CA GLY A 99 4.83 1.15 -14.87
C GLY A 99 4.09 0.61 -13.65
N GLU A 100 4.81 -0.07 -12.76
CA GLU A 100 4.27 -0.60 -11.52
C GLU A 100 4.16 0.49 -10.45
N ILE A 101 3.21 0.31 -9.53
CA ILE A 101 3.21 1.03 -8.26
C ILE A 101 4.25 0.33 -7.38
N ASP A 102 5.30 1.04 -7.00
CA ASP A 102 6.40 0.52 -6.18
C ASP A 102 6.47 1.22 -4.81
N TYR A 103 6.54 0.43 -3.74
CA TYR A 103 6.86 0.92 -2.41
C TYR A 103 7.50 -0.14 -1.52
N GLU A 104 8.30 0.33 -0.58
CA GLU A 104 8.88 -0.47 0.50
C GLU A 104 8.67 0.24 1.83
N MET A 105 8.28 -0.51 2.86
CA MET A 105 8.13 0.02 4.21
C MET A 105 8.62 -0.97 5.25
N ASN A 106 9.54 -0.54 6.10
CA ASN A 106 9.80 -1.17 7.39
C ASN A 106 8.84 -0.61 8.46
N ALA A 107 8.15 -1.51 9.16
CA ALA A 107 7.23 -1.21 10.23
C ALA A 107 7.68 -1.93 11.51
N LYS A 108 8.00 -1.15 12.54
CA LYS A 108 8.29 -1.63 13.89
C LYS A 108 7.23 -1.15 14.84
N THR A 109 6.71 -2.04 15.66
CA THR A 109 5.79 -1.70 16.76
C THR A 109 6.28 -2.32 18.05
N TRP A 110 5.93 -1.72 19.17
CA TRP A 110 6.29 -2.19 20.49
C TRP A 110 5.05 -2.34 21.37
N ARG A 111 5.13 -3.26 22.34
CA ARG A 111 4.04 -3.56 23.28
C ARG A 111 3.55 -2.34 24.07
N ASN A 112 4.43 -1.37 24.31
CA ASN A 112 4.14 -0.15 25.05
C ASN A 112 3.52 0.97 24.17
N GLY A 113 3.11 0.66 22.94
CA GLY A 113 2.44 1.62 22.04
C GLY A 113 3.40 2.50 21.23
N PHE A 114 4.72 2.29 21.36
CA PHE A 114 5.68 2.91 20.47
C PHE A 114 5.62 2.28 19.08
N TYR A 115 5.94 3.06 18.06
CA TYR A 115 6.03 2.60 16.68
C TYR A 115 7.06 3.40 15.89
N ALA A 116 7.56 2.79 14.81
CA ALA A 116 8.45 3.40 13.85
C ALA A 116 8.13 2.85 12.46
N PHE A 117 7.87 3.75 11.50
CA PHE A 117 7.64 3.42 10.10
C PHE A 117 8.64 4.18 9.25
N VAL A 118 9.45 3.45 8.49
CA VAL A 118 10.42 4.00 7.55
C VAL A 118 10.12 3.40 6.19
N GLY A 119 9.94 4.23 5.18
CA GLY A 119 9.59 3.72 3.87
C GLY A 119 9.89 4.69 2.74
N GLN A 120 9.71 4.17 1.54
CA GLN A 120 9.80 4.89 0.29
C GLN A 120 8.72 4.41 -0.68
N HIS A 121 8.28 5.28 -1.56
CA HIS A 121 7.26 4.96 -2.55
C HIS A 121 7.37 5.85 -3.79
N ASP A 122 6.76 5.41 -4.88
CA ASP A 122 6.56 6.19 -6.10
C ASP A 122 5.71 7.43 -5.86
N ARG A 123 5.80 8.44 -6.74
CA ARG A 123 4.99 9.67 -6.61
C ARG A 123 3.59 9.53 -7.23
N ALA A 124 3.29 8.39 -7.83
CA ALA A 124 1.98 8.07 -8.38
C ALA A 124 1.66 6.58 -8.17
N PRO A 125 0.41 6.24 -7.80
CA PRO A 125 -0.71 7.12 -7.46
C PRO A 125 -0.53 7.75 -6.07
N ALA A 126 -1.63 8.02 -5.36
CA ALA A 126 -1.59 8.51 -3.99
C ALA A 126 -1.26 7.37 -3.00
N HIS A 127 -0.51 7.68 -1.93
CA HIS A 127 -0.13 6.75 -0.86
C HIS A 127 -0.61 7.25 0.49
N GLU A 128 -1.02 6.35 1.38
CA GLU A 128 -1.48 6.67 2.73
C GLU A 128 -1.08 5.57 3.73
N LEU A 129 -0.77 5.97 4.95
CA LEU A 129 -0.42 5.07 6.05
C LEU A 129 -1.18 5.47 7.31
N TYR A 130 -1.72 4.46 7.99
CA TYR A 130 -2.44 4.62 9.23
C TYR A 130 -1.95 3.63 10.28
N ILE A 131 -2.15 3.97 11.54
CA ILE A 131 -1.99 3.03 12.65
C ILE A 131 -3.26 3.02 13.50
N GLN A 132 -3.62 1.83 13.97
CA GLN A 132 -4.63 1.61 14.99
C GLN A 132 -3.95 1.04 16.23
N ILE A 133 -4.12 1.70 17.38
CA ILE A 133 -3.52 1.31 18.67
C ILE A 133 -4.67 0.89 19.62
N ASP A 134 -4.37 -0.04 20.53
CA ASP A 134 -5.30 -0.54 21.54
C ASP A 134 -6.62 -1.03 20.94
N ASN A 135 -6.51 -1.91 19.94
CA ASN A 135 -7.66 -2.46 19.19
C ASN A 135 -8.57 -1.39 18.57
N GLY A 136 -7.98 -0.27 18.13
CA GLY A 136 -8.71 0.81 17.44
C GLY A 136 -9.27 1.90 18.35
N ALA A 137 -8.91 1.90 19.64
CA ALA A 137 -9.23 2.99 20.56
C ALA A 137 -8.53 4.30 20.13
N SER A 138 -7.37 4.20 19.48
CA SER A 138 -6.69 5.31 18.83
C SER A 138 -6.42 4.97 17.36
N ASN A 139 -6.80 5.87 16.46
CA ASN A 139 -6.60 5.74 15.01
C ASN A 139 -5.93 7.01 14.50
N LEU A 140 -4.77 6.87 13.89
CA LEU A 140 -3.97 8.01 13.43
C LEU A 140 -3.61 7.84 11.96
N GLN A 141 -3.75 8.92 11.19
CA GLN A 141 -3.10 9.04 9.90
C GLN A 141 -1.65 9.44 10.12
N LEU A 142 -0.73 8.54 9.77
CA LEU A 142 0.70 8.77 9.94
C LEU A 142 1.28 9.48 8.70
N PHE A 143 0.77 9.14 7.52
CA PHE A 143 1.27 9.63 6.26
C PHE A 143 0.15 9.76 5.23
N ALA A 144 0.24 10.78 4.40
CA ALA A 144 -0.56 10.94 3.20
C ALA A 144 0.28 11.65 2.14
N HIS A 145 0.30 11.09 0.94
CA HIS A 145 0.97 11.68 -0.20
C HIS A 145 0.03 11.65 -1.41
N PRO A 146 -0.37 12.82 -1.94
CA PRO A 146 -1.27 12.88 -3.08
C PRO A 146 -0.55 12.45 -4.36
N ASN A 147 -1.31 11.89 -5.29
CA ASN A 147 -0.85 11.58 -6.64
C ASN A 147 -0.23 12.83 -7.30
N GLU A 148 1.04 12.74 -7.72
CA GLU A 148 1.74 13.84 -8.39
C GLU A 148 1.69 13.74 -9.93
N GLY A 149 0.96 12.78 -10.49
CA GLY A 149 0.73 12.63 -11.93
C GLY A 149 1.29 11.33 -12.49
N PHE A 150 0.63 10.81 -13.52
CA PHE A 150 0.88 9.48 -14.07
C PHE A 150 2.31 9.30 -14.63
N ASP A 151 2.98 10.38 -15.00
CA ASP A 151 4.38 10.37 -15.47
C ASP A 151 5.37 9.86 -14.39
N TYR A 152 4.94 9.81 -13.12
CA TYR A 152 5.74 9.29 -12.02
C TYR A 152 5.44 7.83 -11.66
N LEU A 153 4.51 7.16 -12.35
CA LEU A 153 4.21 5.76 -12.10
C LEU A 153 5.35 4.88 -12.65
N GLY A 154 5.95 4.04 -11.79
CA GLY A 154 7.13 3.24 -12.16
C GLY A 154 8.36 4.07 -12.50
N ALA A 155 8.43 5.32 -12.02
CA ALA A 155 9.58 6.18 -12.22
C ALA A 155 10.83 5.62 -11.52
N PRO A 156 12.05 6.02 -11.95
CA PRO A 156 13.27 5.58 -11.28
C PRO A 156 13.22 5.87 -9.78
N SER A 157 13.75 4.95 -8.97
CA SER A 157 13.77 5.06 -7.50
C SER A 157 14.48 6.33 -6.99
N THR A 158 15.31 6.98 -7.80
CA THR A 158 15.90 8.29 -7.52
C THR A 158 14.88 9.43 -7.40
N LEU A 159 13.65 9.22 -7.87
CA LEU A 159 12.53 10.16 -7.78
C LEU A 159 11.52 9.77 -6.71
N SER A 160 11.79 8.72 -5.92
CA SER A 160 10.89 8.29 -4.85
C SER A 160 10.71 9.36 -3.78
N ARG A 161 9.67 9.20 -2.97
CA ARG A 161 9.47 9.95 -1.73
C ARG A 161 9.73 9.01 -0.58
N SER A 162 10.35 9.53 0.48
CA SER A 162 10.60 8.76 1.70
C SER A 162 9.89 9.39 2.88
N TYR A 163 9.57 8.55 3.86
CA TYR A 163 9.06 8.98 5.16
C TYR A 163 9.77 8.23 6.28
N ASN A 164 9.89 8.90 7.42
CA ASN A 164 10.40 8.34 8.67
C ASN A 164 9.55 8.90 9.81
N ILE A 165 8.73 8.06 10.41
CA ILE A 165 7.69 8.42 11.36
C ILE A 165 7.86 7.57 12.61
N SER A 166 7.92 8.19 13.78
CA SER A 166 7.94 7.51 15.09
C SER A 166 7.27 8.37 16.16
N ASN A 167 6.91 7.77 17.28
CA ASN A 167 6.39 8.45 18.47
C ASN A 167 7.22 8.17 19.73
#